data_AF-A0A964IX07-F1
#
_entry.id   AF-A0A964IX07-F1
#
_cell.length_a   1.000
_cell.length_b   1.000
_cell.length_c   1.000
_cell.angle_alpha   90.00
_cell.angle_beta   90.00
_cell.angle_gamma   90.00
#
_symmetry.space_group_name_H-M   'P 1'
#
loop_
_entity.id
_entity.type
_entity.pdbx_description
1 polymer ?
#
loop_
_entity_poly.entity_id
_entity_poly.type
_entity_poly.pdbx_seq_one_letter_code
_entity_poly.pdbx_strand_id
1 'polypeptide(L)'
;MLKADIHAYVGPPPRFAVPLPDSIRTVESLGSFVVVRMNPESSPATDGAAACAAVKRVVRDLASKPEEFIFHPYPVTPFHGDYLHHADLAEAAKARYSDTAAGPSTAVSTLKIRASGRLAESHPDWSAQDADWDAEVVEINAAELVASAMLAVNGWLAPPWVRTGWFHAERLLAGTVNETAAKQHIEADLQRLTTSDFHDVAERINLERNLVTALTAGCRNVVAGYTVKREYFNAEFSAGIENVGYDAIEGLQSPMFIRTVKLKDFPWNGWLALGIDAQPKAAWNPIGGMNDRFGRLMWIAVGDPALVPSPYEAGWMLNRIADIPPNSP
;
A
#
# COMPACT_ATOMS: atom_id res chain seq x y z
N MET A 1 35.67 5.51 20.98
CA MET A 1 35.43 5.65 19.53
C MET A 1 34.16 4.84 19.26
N LEU A 2 33.00 5.48 19.21
CA LEU A 2 31.72 4.78 18.97
C LEU A 2 31.82 4.11 17.60
N LYS A 3 31.66 2.79 17.56
CA LYS A 3 31.45 2.07 16.32
C LYS A 3 30.18 2.66 15.71
N ALA A 4 30.31 3.36 14.57
CA ALA A 4 29.18 4.06 13.96
C ALA A 4 28.27 3.03 13.28
N ASP A 5 27.47 2.35 14.08
CA ASP A 5 26.52 1.36 13.59
C ASP A 5 25.23 2.07 13.14
N ILE A 6 24.73 1.70 11.96
CA ILE A 6 23.45 2.20 11.45
C ILE A 6 22.34 1.66 12.36
N HIS A 7 21.48 2.55 12.86
CA HIS A 7 20.39 2.18 13.75
C HIS A 7 19.18 1.63 13.00
N ALA A 8 18.85 2.24 11.86
CA ALA A 8 17.79 1.75 10.98
C ALA A 8 18.07 2.06 9.51
N TYR A 9 17.50 1.26 8.63
CA TYR A 9 17.59 1.41 7.18
C TYR A 9 16.20 1.61 6.60
N VAL A 10 15.99 2.77 5.96
CA VAL A 10 14.72 3.19 5.34
C VAL A 10 14.78 2.91 3.85
N GLY A 11 13.86 2.10 3.35
CA GLY A 11 13.80 1.68 1.95
C GLY A 11 13.87 0.15 1.73
N PRO A 12 13.99 -0.29 0.47
CA PRO A 12 14.03 -1.70 0.09
C PRO A 12 15.24 -2.41 0.72
N PRO A 13 15.13 -3.71 1.05
CA PRO A 13 16.20 -4.46 1.70
C PRO A 13 17.55 -4.27 0.97
N PRO A 14 18.62 -3.88 1.70
CA PRO A 14 19.95 -3.92 1.13
C PRO A 14 20.31 -5.36 0.73
N ARG A 15 21.24 -5.51 -0.21
CA ARG A 15 21.84 -6.81 -0.49
C ARG A 15 22.82 -7.13 0.63
N PHE A 16 22.48 -8.11 1.45
CA PHE A 16 23.36 -8.58 2.52
C PHE A 16 24.30 -9.66 1.96
N ALA A 17 25.62 -9.43 2.09
CA ALA A 17 26.64 -10.40 1.69
C ALA A 17 26.77 -11.58 2.68
N VAL A 18 26.23 -11.41 3.88
CA VAL A 18 26.24 -12.39 4.97
C VAL A 18 24.83 -12.48 5.57
N PRO A 19 24.48 -13.61 6.22
CA PRO A 19 23.26 -13.69 7.00
C PRO A 19 23.16 -12.54 8.01
N LEU A 20 21.96 -12.01 8.18
CA LEU A 20 21.71 -10.94 9.14
C LEU A 20 21.95 -11.46 10.57
N PRO A 21 22.67 -10.69 11.41
CA PRO A 21 22.79 -11.01 12.83
C PRO A 21 21.41 -11.02 13.52
N ASP A 22 21.26 -11.81 14.59
CA ASP A 22 20.03 -11.87 15.40
C ASP A 22 19.63 -10.52 16.03
N SER A 23 20.58 -9.59 16.13
CA SER A 23 20.32 -8.22 16.58
C SER A 23 19.59 -7.39 15.54
N ILE A 24 19.59 -7.77 14.26
CA ILE A 24 18.87 -7.03 13.22
C ILE A 24 17.43 -7.54 13.15
N ARG A 25 16.49 -6.63 13.37
CA ARG A 25 15.05 -6.89 13.31
C ARG A 25 14.42 -6.15 12.14
N THR A 26 13.18 -6.51 11.81
CA THR A 26 12.42 -5.91 10.73
C THR A 26 11.10 -5.35 11.20
N VAL A 27 10.66 -4.28 10.55
CA VAL A 27 9.25 -3.86 10.52
C VAL A 27 8.67 -4.19 9.15
N GLU A 28 7.38 -4.53 9.12
CA GLU A 28 6.64 -4.83 7.89
C GLU A 28 5.55 -3.79 7.69
N SER A 29 5.52 -3.19 6.50
CA SER A 29 4.45 -2.31 6.05
C SER A 29 3.97 -2.71 4.66
N LEU A 30 2.83 -2.20 4.22
CA LEU A 30 2.32 -2.41 2.87
C LEU A 30 3.33 -1.86 1.85
N GLY A 31 3.72 -2.71 0.90
CA GLY A 31 4.62 -2.35 -0.20
C GLY A 31 3.84 -1.82 -1.40
N SER A 32 3.44 -2.74 -2.27
CA SER A 32 2.69 -2.44 -3.50
C SER A 32 1.45 -3.32 -3.61
N PHE A 33 0.41 -2.82 -4.26
CA PHE A 33 -0.67 -3.66 -4.76
C PHE A 33 -0.21 -4.36 -6.05
N VAL A 34 -0.51 -5.65 -6.16
CA VAL A 34 -0.33 -6.41 -7.40
C VAL A 34 -1.66 -6.44 -8.12
N VAL A 35 -1.73 -5.80 -9.29
CA VAL A 35 -2.96 -5.61 -10.04
C VAL A 35 -2.83 -6.23 -11.42
N VAL A 36 -3.84 -7.00 -11.83
CA VAL A 36 -3.97 -7.56 -13.17
C VAL A 36 -5.00 -6.74 -13.95
N ARG A 37 -4.56 -6.15 -15.06
CA ARG A 37 -5.36 -5.33 -15.97
C ARG A 37 -5.56 -6.06 -17.27
N MET A 38 -6.77 -6.07 -17.80
CA MET A 38 -7.06 -6.60 -19.13
C MET A 38 -6.94 -5.48 -20.17
N ASN A 39 -6.30 -5.76 -21.30
CA ASN A 39 -6.27 -4.81 -22.41
C ASN A 39 -7.66 -4.70 -23.02
N PRO A 40 -8.33 -3.52 -23.01
CA PRO A 40 -9.66 -3.37 -23.56
C PRO A 40 -9.75 -3.69 -25.06
N GLU A 41 -8.63 -3.60 -25.79
CA GLU A 41 -8.55 -3.89 -27.22
C GLU A 41 -8.28 -5.37 -27.53
N SER A 42 -7.93 -6.17 -26.51
CA SER A 42 -7.64 -7.60 -26.69
C SER A 42 -8.90 -8.44 -26.88
N SER A 43 -8.78 -9.53 -27.64
CA SER A 43 -9.90 -10.46 -27.85
C SER A 43 -10.46 -11.04 -26.55
N PRO A 44 -9.66 -11.40 -25.53
CA PRO A 44 -10.19 -11.87 -24.24
C PRO A 44 -11.00 -10.81 -23.48
N ALA A 45 -10.86 -9.52 -23.81
CA ALA A 45 -11.56 -8.43 -23.14
C ALA A 45 -12.88 -8.01 -23.82
N THR A 46 -13.25 -8.58 -24.97
CA THR A 46 -14.47 -8.17 -25.68
C THR A 46 -15.75 -8.58 -24.95
N ASP A 47 -15.70 -9.69 -24.20
CA ASP A 47 -16.81 -10.20 -23.40
C ASP A 47 -16.44 -10.23 -21.90
N GLY A 48 -17.42 -9.98 -21.03
CA GLY A 48 -17.22 -9.96 -19.58
C GLY A 48 -16.83 -11.33 -19.01
N ALA A 49 -17.45 -12.41 -19.49
CA ALA A 49 -17.13 -13.75 -19.01
C ALA A 49 -15.76 -14.21 -19.50
N ALA A 50 -15.40 -13.91 -20.76
CA ALA A 50 -14.07 -14.13 -21.30
C ALA A 50 -12.98 -13.38 -20.52
N ALA A 51 -13.23 -12.11 -20.19
CA ALA A 51 -12.30 -11.30 -19.38
C ALA A 51 -12.12 -11.90 -17.98
N CYS A 52 -13.21 -12.32 -17.33
CA CYS A 52 -13.17 -13.02 -16.05
C CYS A 52 -12.39 -14.33 -16.11
N ALA A 53 -12.58 -15.14 -17.15
CA ALA A 53 -11.84 -16.37 -17.32
C ALA A 53 -10.34 -16.13 -17.58
N ALA A 54 -9.99 -15.09 -18.35
CA ALA A 54 -8.61 -14.69 -18.61
C ALA A 54 -7.92 -14.18 -17.33
N VAL A 55 -8.50 -13.20 -16.63
CA VAL A 55 -7.91 -12.64 -15.41
C VAL A 55 -7.76 -13.71 -14.32
N LYS A 56 -8.74 -14.61 -14.18
CA LYS A 56 -8.69 -15.70 -13.21
C LYS A 56 -7.52 -16.66 -13.49
N ARG A 57 -7.18 -16.89 -14.76
CA ARG A 57 -6.00 -17.69 -15.13
C ARG A 57 -4.71 -16.99 -14.70
N VAL A 58 -4.56 -15.70 -15.00
CA VAL A 58 -3.38 -14.92 -14.62
C VAL A 58 -3.22 -14.85 -13.10
N VAL A 59 -4.30 -14.55 -12.36
CA VAL A 59 -4.29 -14.47 -10.90
C VAL A 59 -3.92 -15.81 -10.25
N ARG A 60 -4.36 -16.94 -10.81
CA ARG A 60 -3.96 -18.27 -10.32
C ARG A 60 -2.49 -18.60 -10.63
N ASP A 61 -2.00 -18.20 -11.79
CA ASP A 61 -0.58 -18.38 -12.14
C ASP A 61 0.31 -17.58 -11.18
N LEU A 62 -0.05 -16.31 -10.91
CA LEU A 62 0.55 -15.51 -9.85
C LEU A 62 0.53 -16.24 -8.50
N ALA A 63 -0.63 -16.74 -8.07
CA ALA A 63 -0.78 -17.42 -6.79
C ALA A 63 0.06 -18.70 -6.66
N SER A 64 0.57 -19.27 -7.76
CA SER A 64 1.46 -20.43 -7.74
C SER A 64 2.87 -20.12 -7.21
N LYS A 65 3.26 -18.83 -7.14
CA LYS A 65 4.55 -18.35 -6.61
C LYS A 65 4.35 -17.43 -5.40
N PRO A 66 3.96 -17.97 -4.23
CA PRO A 66 3.59 -17.18 -3.06
C PRO A 66 4.76 -16.43 -2.38
N GLU A 67 6.01 -16.69 -2.80
CA GLU A 67 7.19 -16.04 -2.20
C GLU A 67 7.37 -14.59 -2.65
N GLU A 68 6.71 -14.18 -3.73
CA GLU A 68 6.89 -12.86 -4.36
C GLU A 68 5.89 -11.82 -3.89
N PHE A 69 4.68 -12.26 -3.54
CA PHE A 69 3.61 -11.41 -3.02
C PHE A 69 2.63 -12.25 -2.19
N ILE A 70 1.86 -11.58 -1.35
CA ILE A 70 0.80 -12.21 -0.56
C ILE A 70 -0.46 -12.28 -1.42
N PHE A 71 -0.87 -13.51 -1.75
CA PHE A 71 -2.11 -13.77 -2.45
C PHE A 71 -3.32 -13.31 -1.64
N HIS A 72 -3.95 -12.24 -2.10
CA HIS A 72 -5.05 -11.55 -1.43
C HIS A 72 -5.86 -10.80 -2.49
N PRO A 73 -6.77 -11.49 -3.22
CA PRO A 73 -7.43 -10.92 -4.40
C PRO A 73 -8.57 -9.95 -4.02
N TYR A 74 -8.25 -8.97 -3.17
CA TYR A 74 -9.15 -7.95 -2.63
C TYR A 74 -8.36 -6.67 -2.31
N PRO A 75 -8.87 -5.47 -2.63
CA PRO A 75 -8.09 -4.22 -2.49
C PRO A 75 -7.88 -3.77 -1.04
N VAL A 76 -8.73 -4.17 -0.09
CA VAL A 76 -8.55 -3.85 1.34
C VAL A 76 -7.69 -4.94 1.99
N THR A 77 -6.44 -4.61 2.31
CA THR A 77 -5.46 -5.52 2.95
C THR A 77 -5.47 -5.41 4.48
N PRO A 78 -4.89 -6.39 5.21
CA PRO A 78 -4.72 -6.32 6.66
C PRO A 78 -3.89 -5.13 7.20
N PHE A 79 -3.22 -4.37 6.32
CA PHE A 79 -2.50 -3.14 6.70
C PHE A 79 -3.43 -1.92 6.80
N HIS A 80 -4.69 -2.02 6.39
CA HIS A 80 -5.67 -0.94 6.53
C HIS A 80 -6.53 -1.12 7.78
N GLY A 81 -6.87 -0.02 8.44
CA GLY A 81 -7.68 -0.05 9.65
C GLY A 81 -9.13 -0.49 9.45
N ASP A 82 -9.66 -0.32 8.24
CA ASP A 82 -10.99 -0.78 7.83
C ASP A 82 -11.02 -2.27 7.44
N TYR A 83 -9.90 -3.00 7.47
CA TYR A 83 -9.85 -4.41 7.04
C TYR A 83 -10.85 -5.32 7.76
N LEU A 84 -11.04 -5.15 9.07
CA LEU A 84 -11.96 -5.99 9.83
C LEU A 84 -13.41 -5.88 9.33
N HIS A 85 -13.78 -4.75 8.73
CA HIS A 85 -15.08 -4.55 8.11
C HIS A 85 -15.21 -5.19 6.73
N HIS A 86 -14.14 -5.74 6.18
CA HIS A 86 -14.08 -6.34 4.85
C HIS A 86 -13.58 -7.79 4.84
N ALA A 87 -13.19 -8.35 6.00
CA ALA A 87 -12.54 -9.65 6.09
C ALA A 87 -13.35 -10.78 5.44
N ASP A 88 -14.68 -10.78 5.59
CA ASP A 88 -15.59 -11.72 4.94
C ASP A 88 -15.60 -11.58 3.41
N LEU A 89 -15.58 -10.35 2.89
CA LEU A 89 -15.52 -10.07 1.45
C LEU A 89 -14.17 -10.48 0.86
N ALA A 90 -13.08 -10.27 1.60
CA ALA A 90 -11.74 -10.68 1.23
C ALA A 90 -11.63 -12.22 1.15
N GLU A 91 -12.15 -12.94 2.16
CA GLU A 91 -12.18 -14.41 2.13
C GLU A 91 -13.08 -14.94 1.01
N ALA A 92 -14.23 -14.32 0.78
CA ALA A 92 -15.09 -14.68 -0.34
C ALA A 92 -14.39 -14.47 -1.69
N ALA A 93 -13.62 -13.38 -1.86
CA ALA A 93 -12.83 -13.15 -3.06
C ALA A 93 -11.71 -14.19 -3.21
N LYS A 94 -11.00 -14.51 -2.13
CA LYS A 94 -9.95 -15.54 -2.11
C LYS A 94 -10.50 -16.89 -2.56
N ALA A 95 -11.67 -17.29 -2.05
CA ALA A 95 -12.34 -18.53 -2.46
C ALA A 95 -12.67 -18.54 -3.96
N ARG A 96 -13.20 -17.44 -4.51
CA ARG A 96 -13.52 -17.32 -5.94
C ARG A 96 -12.30 -17.60 -6.83
N TYR A 97 -11.13 -17.10 -6.46
CA TYR A 97 -9.91 -17.27 -7.27
C TYR A 97 -9.17 -18.59 -7.00
N SER A 98 -9.29 -19.14 -5.79
CA SER A 98 -8.66 -20.40 -5.39
C SER A 98 -9.36 -21.64 -5.96
N ASP A 99 -10.60 -21.50 -6.42
CA ASP A 99 -11.42 -22.62 -6.90
C ASP A 99 -10.73 -23.40 -8.04
N THR A 100 -10.40 -24.67 -7.77
CA THR A 100 -9.58 -25.57 -8.61
C THR A 100 -10.33 -26.28 -9.73
N ALA A 101 -11.63 -26.01 -9.90
CA ALA A 101 -12.47 -26.65 -10.91
C ALA A 101 -12.10 -26.34 -12.38
N ALA A 102 -11.17 -25.40 -12.61
CA ALA A 102 -10.53 -25.22 -13.91
C ALA A 102 -9.24 -26.04 -13.92
N GLY A 103 -9.16 -27.03 -14.83
CA GLY A 103 -8.01 -27.93 -14.99
C GLY A 103 -6.66 -27.24 -15.24
N PRO A 104 -5.59 -28.03 -15.47
CA PRO A 104 -4.20 -27.58 -15.36
C PRO A 104 -3.83 -26.35 -16.21
N SER A 105 -2.79 -25.65 -15.75
CA SER A 105 -2.18 -24.37 -16.19
C SER A 105 -1.85 -24.20 -17.69
N THR A 106 -2.13 -25.19 -18.55
CA THR A 106 -1.95 -25.12 -20.02
C THR A 106 -2.72 -23.99 -20.72
N ALA A 107 -3.58 -23.26 -20.01
CA ALA A 107 -4.38 -22.16 -20.56
C ALA A 107 -3.78 -20.77 -20.31
N VAL A 108 -2.75 -20.61 -19.47
CA VAL A 108 -2.04 -19.31 -19.32
C VAL A 108 -1.13 -19.08 -20.52
N SER A 109 -0.53 -20.15 -21.07
CA SER A 109 0.40 -20.11 -22.21
C SER A 109 -0.20 -19.57 -23.52
N THR A 110 -1.52 -19.37 -23.59
CA THR A 110 -2.18 -18.75 -24.74
C THR A 110 -2.36 -17.24 -24.60
N LEU A 111 -2.17 -16.68 -23.39
CA LEU A 111 -2.32 -15.26 -23.13
C LEU A 111 -0.98 -14.55 -23.29
N LYS A 112 -0.99 -13.42 -23.99
CA LYS A 112 0.15 -12.50 -24.06
C LYS A 112 0.15 -11.63 -22.82
N ILE A 113 0.99 -11.98 -21.84
CA ILE A 113 1.05 -11.27 -20.57
C ILE A 113 2.23 -10.31 -20.59
N ARG A 114 1.95 -9.07 -20.19
CA ARG A 114 2.95 -8.03 -19.94
C ARG A 114 3.16 -7.92 -18.43
N ALA A 115 4.41 -7.94 -17.99
CA ALA A 115 4.77 -7.61 -16.62
C ALA A 115 5.92 -6.60 -16.60
N SER A 116 6.11 -5.95 -15.46
CA SER A 116 7.22 -5.00 -15.26
C SER A 116 7.83 -5.13 -13.87
N GLY A 117 9.05 -4.61 -13.70
CA GLY A 117 9.77 -4.66 -12.44
C GLY A 117 10.09 -6.09 -11.99
N ARG A 118 9.96 -6.35 -10.68
CA ARG A 118 10.33 -7.64 -10.08
C ARG A 118 9.46 -8.80 -10.56
N LEU A 119 8.18 -8.55 -10.85
CA LEU A 119 7.27 -9.57 -11.38
C LEU A 119 7.69 -10.06 -12.78
N ALA A 120 8.35 -9.21 -13.58
CA ALA A 120 8.89 -9.63 -14.87
C ALA A 120 10.14 -10.52 -14.72
N GLU A 121 10.94 -10.29 -13.67
CA GLU A 121 12.12 -11.12 -13.38
C GLU A 121 11.73 -12.55 -13.00
N SER A 122 10.64 -12.70 -12.25
CA SER A 122 10.13 -14.00 -11.83
C SER A 122 9.25 -14.71 -12.85
N HIS A 123 8.68 -13.98 -13.80
CA HIS A 123 7.93 -14.54 -14.94
C HIS A 123 8.57 -14.14 -16.28
N PRO A 124 9.70 -14.77 -16.68
CA PRO A 124 10.39 -14.43 -17.93
C PRO A 124 9.53 -14.60 -19.18
N ASP A 125 8.56 -15.51 -19.14
CA ASP A 125 7.62 -15.76 -20.24
C ASP A 125 6.57 -14.63 -20.41
N TRP A 126 6.46 -13.71 -19.45
CA TRP A 126 5.55 -12.56 -19.49
C TRP A 126 6.22 -11.34 -20.12
N SER A 127 6.64 -11.53 -21.35
CA SER A 127 7.45 -10.58 -22.10
C SER A 127 6.69 -9.90 -23.24
N ALA A 128 5.35 -9.86 -23.19
CA ALA A 128 4.57 -9.17 -24.22
C ALA A 128 4.96 -7.68 -24.28
N GLN A 129 5.21 -7.16 -25.49
CA GLN A 129 5.63 -5.78 -25.75
C GLN A 129 4.59 -5.03 -26.59
N ASP A 130 4.70 -3.70 -26.59
CA ASP A 130 3.87 -2.78 -27.36
C ASP A 130 2.35 -2.95 -27.11
N ALA A 131 1.49 -2.79 -28.11
CA ALA A 131 0.03 -2.88 -27.98
C ALA A 131 -0.50 -4.33 -28.02
N ASP A 132 0.37 -5.32 -28.24
CA ASP A 132 0.01 -6.73 -28.47
C ASP A 132 0.04 -7.55 -27.16
N TRP A 133 -0.72 -7.10 -26.16
CA TRP A 133 -0.87 -7.78 -24.87
C TRP A 133 -2.35 -8.01 -24.54
N ASP A 134 -2.64 -9.13 -23.87
CA ASP A 134 -3.98 -9.50 -23.41
C ASP A 134 -4.22 -9.04 -21.97
N ALA A 135 -3.21 -9.24 -21.11
CA ALA A 135 -3.24 -8.86 -19.70
C ALA A 135 -1.91 -8.24 -19.26
N GLU A 136 -1.98 -7.26 -18.37
CA GLU A 136 -0.83 -6.59 -17.78
C GLU A 136 -0.85 -6.83 -16.27
N VAL A 137 0.28 -7.22 -15.70
CA VAL A 137 0.49 -7.31 -14.26
C VAL A 137 1.38 -6.16 -13.82
N VAL A 138 0.86 -5.32 -12.93
CA VAL A 138 1.54 -4.12 -12.44
C VAL A 138 1.64 -4.11 -10.91
N GLU A 139 2.79 -3.65 -10.40
CA GLU A 139 2.96 -3.26 -9.00
C GLU A 139 2.64 -1.77 -8.85
N ILE A 140 1.65 -1.43 -8.03
CA ILE A 140 1.29 -0.04 -7.69
C ILE A 140 1.73 0.25 -6.26
N ASN A 141 2.72 1.13 -6.09
CA ASN A 141 3.28 1.45 -4.76
C ASN A 141 2.22 2.12 -3.86
N ALA A 142 1.99 1.55 -2.67
CA ALA A 142 0.94 2.04 -1.78
C ALA A 142 1.26 3.43 -1.18
N ALA A 143 2.53 3.71 -0.87
CA ALA A 143 2.93 5.02 -0.35
C ALA A 143 2.82 6.12 -1.42
N GLU A 144 3.12 5.82 -2.69
CA GLU A 144 2.91 6.75 -3.80
C GLU A 144 1.42 6.96 -4.08
N LEU A 145 0.58 5.93 -3.91
CA LEU A 145 -0.87 6.04 -4.03
C LEU A 145 -1.42 7.06 -3.03
N VAL A 146 -1.01 6.98 -1.75
CA VAL A 146 -1.36 7.96 -0.72
C VAL A 146 -0.80 9.34 -1.07
N ALA A 147 0.49 9.43 -1.38
CA ALA A 147 1.15 10.70 -1.67
C ALA A 147 0.49 11.45 -2.85
N SER A 148 0.00 10.73 -3.86
CA SER A 148 -0.71 11.32 -5.00
C SER A 148 -2.05 11.97 -4.65
N ALA A 149 -2.64 11.59 -3.52
CA ALA A 149 -3.92 12.09 -3.03
C ALA A 149 -3.78 13.09 -1.87
N MET A 150 -2.56 13.37 -1.40
CA MET A 150 -2.33 14.39 -0.38
C MET A 150 -2.34 15.80 -1.00
N LEU A 151 -3.14 16.70 -0.45
CA LEU A 151 -3.15 18.11 -0.84
C LEU A 151 -2.11 18.88 -0.02
N ALA A 152 -1.20 19.58 -0.69
CA ALA A 152 -0.19 20.41 -0.07
C ALA A 152 -0.64 21.88 -0.06
N VAL A 153 -1.31 22.30 1.02
CA VAL A 153 -1.51 23.73 1.34
C VAL A 153 -1.24 23.94 2.82
N ASN A 154 -0.17 24.68 3.17
CA ASN A 154 0.15 25.11 4.55
C ASN A 154 0.19 23.99 5.61
N GLY A 155 0.97 22.95 5.35
CA GLY A 155 1.04 21.76 6.19
C GLY A 155 0.06 20.73 5.66
N TRP A 156 0.59 19.58 5.26
CA TRP A 156 -0.11 18.45 4.64
C TRP A 156 -1.53 18.22 5.22
N LEU A 157 -2.54 18.77 4.56
CA LEU A 157 -3.95 18.51 4.85
C LEU A 157 -4.34 17.33 3.97
N ALA A 158 -4.03 16.15 4.46
CA ALA A 158 -4.53 14.93 3.87
C ALA A 158 -5.98 14.71 4.34
N PRO A 159 -6.90 14.34 3.43
CA PRO A 159 -8.21 13.89 3.85
C PRO A 159 -8.11 12.76 4.89
N PRO A 160 -9.03 12.70 5.87
CA PRO A 160 -8.94 11.72 6.95
C PRO A 160 -9.13 10.27 6.50
N TRP A 161 -9.55 10.04 5.25
CA TRP A 161 -9.73 8.71 4.66
C TRP A 161 -8.64 8.36 3.63
N VAL A 162 -7.63 9.20 3.40
CA VAL A 162 -6.64 8.96 2.32
C VAL A 162 -5.87 7.63 2.49
N ARG A 163 -5.94 7.05 3.69
CA ARG A 163 -5.24 5.83 4.12
C ARG A 163 -6.18 4.64 4.32
N THR A 164 -7.49 4.79 4.07
CA THR A 164 -8.45 3.68 4.15
C THR A 164 -8.26 2.74 2.97
N GLY A 165 -8.55 1.45 3.18
CA GLY A 165 -8.52 0.46 2.11
C GLY A 165 -9.61 0.72 1.08
N TRP A 166 -10.80 1.19 1.47
CA TRP A 166 -11.84 1.54 0.50
C TRP A 166 -11.41 2.67 -0.43
N PHE A 167 -10.65 3.67 0.06
CA PHE A 167 -10.18 4.77 -0.76
C PHE A 167 -9.07 4.28 -1.70
N HIS A 168 -8.16 3.43 -1.22
CA HIS A 168 -7.20 2.76 -2.09
C HIS A 168 -7.90 1.92 -3.17
N ALA A 169 -8.98 1.21 -2.85
CA ALA A 169 -9.77 0.45 -3.82
C ALA A 169 -10.32 1.35 -4.93
N GLU A 170 -10.87 2.52 -4.58
CA GLU A 170 -11.34 3.52 -5.55
C GLU A 170 -10.21 3.94 -6.48
N ARG A 171 -9.07 4.36 -5.90
CA ARG A 171 -7.91 4.85 -6.68
C ARG A 171 -7.34 3.79 -7.63
N LEU A 172 -7.41 2.51 -7.24
CA LEU A 172 -6.91 1.39 -8.03
C LEU A 172 -7.88 0.97 -9.16
N LEU A 173 -9.19 0.99 -8.90
CA LEU A 173 -10.19 0.27 -9.71
C LEU A 173 -11.16 1.19 -10.47
N ALA A 174 -11.47 2.38 -9.96
CA ALA A 174 -12.54 3.23 -10.49
C ALA A 174 -12.34 3.61 -11.97
N GLY A 175 -11.10 3.88 -12.39
CA GLY A 175 -10.76 4.27 -13.77
C GLY A 175 -11.05 3.21 -14.84
N THR A 176 -11.36 1.97 -14.44
CA THR A 176 -11.63 0.85 -15.36
C THR A 176 -13.07 0.36 -15.34
N VAL A 177 -13.90 0.93 -14.46
CA VAL A 177 -15.35 0.71 -14.48
C VAL A 177 -15.90 1.42 -15.72
N ASN A 178 -16.66 0.73 -16.55
CA ASN A 178 -17.21 1.31 -17.80
C ASN A 178 -18.74 1.43 -17.80
N GLU A 179 -19.43 0.65 -16.98
CA GLU A 179 -20.89 0.67 -16.89
C GLU A 179 -21.36 1.97 -16.21
N THR A 180 -22.21 2.72 -16.91
CA THR A 180 -22.69 4.04 -16.44
C THR A 180 -23.41 3.96 -15.10
N ALA A 181 -24.28 2.96 -14.91
CA ALA A 181 -25.01 2.78 -13.65
C ALA A 181 -24.05 2.46 -12.50
N ALA A 182 -23.05 1.60 -12.72
CA ALA A 182 -22.03 1.29 -11.73
C ALA A 182 -21.19 2.53 -11.38
N LYS A 183 -20.79 3.34 -12.38
CA LYS A 183 -20.07 4.60 -12.15
C LYS A 183 -20.87 5.56 -11.27
N GLN A 184 -22.15 5.77 -11.59
CA GLN A 184 -23.02 6.66 -10.82
C GLN A 184 -23.18 6.19 -9.37
N HIS A 185 -23.31 4.89 -9.16
CA HIS A 185 -23.42 4.32 -7.82
C HIS A 185 -22.12 4.50 -7.02
N ILE A 186 -20.96 4.19 -7.63
CA ILE A 186 -19.63 4.39 -7.05
C ILE A 186 -19.41 5.86 -6.68
N GLU A 187 -19.75 6.79 -7.58
CA GLU A 187 -19.60 8.22 -7.35
C GLU A 187 -20.50 8.72 -6.22
N ALA A 188 -21.75 8.23 -6.14
CA ALA A 188 -22.67 8.56 -5.06
C ALA A 188 -22.15 8.08 -3.68
N ASP A 189 -21.71 6.82 -3.58
CA ASP A 189 -21.17 6.28 -2.33
C ASP A 189 -19.86 7.00 -1.93
N LEU A 190 -18.97 7.26 -2.91
CA LEU A 190 -17.75 8.02 -2.70
C LEU A 190 -18.03 9.44 -2.21
N GLN A 191 -18.99 10.14 -2.83
CA GLN A 191 -19.38 11.48 -2.41
C GLN A 191 -19.84 11.46 -0.95
N ARG A 192 -20.72 10.54 -0.59
CA ARG A 192 -21.21 10.43 0.80
C ARG A 192 -20.10 10.13 1.80
N LEU A 193 -19.18 9.22 1.47
CA LEU A 193 -18.03 8.91 2.33
C LEU A 193 -17.10 10.10 2.50
N THR A 194 -16.82 10.84 1.43
CA THR A 194 -15.89 11.98 1.44
C THR A 194 -16.50 13.26 1.99
N THR A 195 -17.83 13.39 2.04
CA THR A 195 -18.51 14.51 2.72
C THR A 195 -19.00 14.15 4.12
N SER A 196 -18.67 12.95 4.62
CA SER A 196 -19.19 12.41 5.88
C SER A 196 -20.73 12.43 5.97
N ASP A 197 -21.42 12.19 4.85
CA ASP A 197 -22.89 12.20 4.75
C ASP A 197 -23.48 10.83 5.09
N PHE A 198 -23.38 10.48 6.37
CA PHE A 198 -23.95 9.29 6.98
C PHE A 198 -24.31 9.58 8.45
N HIS A 199 -25.31 8.88 8.98
CA HIS A 199 -25.87 9.13 10.30
C HIS A 199 -25.09 8.42 11.41
N ASP A 200 -24.52 7.25 11.10
CA ASP A 200 -23.83 6.41 12.06
C ASP A 200 -22.70 5.58 11.43
N VAL A 201 -21.98 4.88 12.31
CA VAL A 201 -20.83 4.03 11.94
C VAL A 201 -21.27 2.83 11.08
N ALA A 202 -22.46 2.28 11.31
CA ALA A 202 -22.93 1.14 10.54
C ALA A 202 -23.27 1.53 9.10
N GLU A 203 -23.90 2.70 8.91
CA GLU A 203 -24.14 3.27 7.58
C GLU A 203 -22.83 3.54 6.84
N ARG A 204 -21.83 4.14 7.52
CA ARG A 204 -20.49 4.33 6.94
C ARG A 204 -19.89 3.00 6.47
N ILE A 205 -19.87 1.99 7.34
CA ILE A 205 -19.30 0.66 7.00
C ILE A 205 -20.04 0.04 5.80
N ASN A 206 -21.36 0.17 5.74
CA ASN A 206 -22.14 -0.34 4.62
C ASN A 206 -21.81 0.40 3.31
N LEU A 207 -21.64 1.72 3.36
CA LEU A 207 -21.19 2.51 2.19
C LEU A 207 -19.80 2.08 1.71
N GLU A 208 -18.83 1.92 2.62
CA GLU A 208 -17.48 1.45 2.30
C GLU A 208 -17.53 0.06 1.63
N ARG A 209 -18.32 -0.86 2.20
CA ARG A 209 -18.51 -2.21 1.65
C ARG A 209 -19.21 -2.22 0.29
N ASN A 210 -20.24 -1.39 0.11
CA ASN A 210 -20.97 -1.28 -1.15
C ASN A 210 -20.07 -0.73 -2.26
N LEU A 211 -19.33 0.35 -1.97
CA LEU A 211 -18.35 0.94 -2.86
C LEU A 211 -17.33 -0.09 -3.34
N VAL A 212 -16.68 -0.82 -2.41
CA VAL A 212 -15.67 -1.81 -2.78
C VAL A 212 -16.29 -3.00 -3.52
N THR A 213 -17.53 -3.40 -3.17
CA THR A 213 -18.26 -4.44 -3.90
C THR A 213 -18.54 -4.03 -5.34
N ALA A 214 -18.97 -2.80 -5.57
CA ALA A 214 -19.21 -2.26 -6.91
C ALA A 214 -17.90 -2.17 -7.73
N LEU A 215 -16.81 -1.71 -7.10
CA LEU A 215 -15.49 -1.61 -7.73
C LEU A 215 -14.91 -2.98 -8.12
N THR A 216 -15.22 -4.02 -7.34
CA THR A 216 -14.69 -5.39 -7.54
C THR A 216 -15.64 -6.32 -8.30
N ALA A 217 -16.79 -5.81 -8.78
CA ALA A 217 -17.76 -6.61 -9.53
C ALA A 217 -17.25 -7.04 -10.92
N GLY A 218 -16.39 -6.22 -11.53
CA GLY A 218 -15.81 -6.50 -12.85
C GLY A 218 -14.48 -7.25 -12.80
N CYS A 219 -14.06 -7.79 -13.95
CA CYS A 219 -12.82 -8.57 -14.11
C CYS A 219 -11.76 -7.89 -14.99
N ARG A 220 -12.00 -6.64 -15.42
CA ARG A 220 -11.08 -5.92 -16.32
C ARG A 220 -9.87 -5.34 -15.59
N ASN A 221 -9.97 -5.21 -14.27
CA ASN A 221 -8.93 -4.70 -13.41
C ASN A 221 -9.14 -5.34 -12.03
N VAL A 222 -8.21 -6.18 -11.61
CA VAL A 222 -8.36 -7.04 -10.43
C VAL A 222 -7.12 -6.93 -9.58
N VAL A 223 -7.28 -6.66 -8.29
CA VAL A 223 -6.20 -6.83 -7.32
C VAL A 223 -5.99 -8.33 -7.13
N ALA A 224 -4.77 -8.82 -7.38
CA ALA A 224 -4.38 -10.21 -7.14
C ALA A 224 -3.83 -10.41 -5.73
N GLY A 225 -3.24 -9.37 -5.16
CA GLY A 225 -2.59 -9.41 -3.86
C GLY A 225 -1.77 -8.16 -3.59
N TYR A 226 -0.81 -8.28 -2.68
CA TYR A 226 0.08 -7.19 -2.32
C TYR A 226 1.47 -7.68 -1.92
N THR A 227 2.46 -6.81 -2.04
CA THR A 227 3.82 -7.04 -1.52
C THR A 227 3.99 -6.37 -0.16
N VAL A 228 4.95 -6.86 0.63
CA VAL A 228 5.32 -6.28 1.93
C VAL A 228 6.66 -5.59 1.79
N LYS A 229 6.76 -4.37 2.32
CA LYS A 229 8.02 -3.64 2.50
C LYS A 229 8.61 -4.02 3.86
N ARG A 230 9.83 -4.57 3.83
CA ARG A 230 10.61 -4.91 5.03
C ARG A 230 11.73 -3.91 5.23
N GLU A 231 11.68 -3.19 6.34
CA GLU A 231 12.71 -2.22 6.74
C GLU A 231 13.40 -2.71 8.01
N TYR A 232 14.72 -2.48 8.09
CA TYR A 232 15.58 -3.15 9.07
C TYR A 232 16.05 -2.17 10.13
N PHE A 233 16.18 -2.64 11.35
CA PHE A 233 16.75 -1.87 12.46
C PHE A 233 17.62 -2.71 13.38
N ASN A 234 18.66 -2.10 13.93
CA ASN A 234 19.53 -2.72 14.91
C ASN A 234 18.85 -2.69 16.29
N ALA A 235 18.59 -3.86 16.86
CA ALA A 235 18.02 -4.06 18.19
C ALA A 235 19.04 -4.62 19.20
N GLU A 236 20.35 -4.53 18.90
CA GLU A 236 21.44 -4.86 19.84
C GLU A 236 21.26 -4.14 21.18
N PHE A 237 21.71 -4.75 22.27
CA PHE A 237 21.50 -4.22 23.62
C PHE A 237 22.23 -2.89 23.90
N SER A 238 23.45 -2.72 23.40
CA SER A 238 24.26 -1.51 23.59
C SER A 238 23.84 -0.40 22.63
N ALA A 239 24.16 -0.55 21.35
CA ALA A 239 24.02 0.52 20.35
C ALA A 239 22.73 0.47 19.53
N GLY A 240 21.73 -0.33 19.94
CA GLY A 240 20.51 -0.54 19.18
C GLY A 240 19.34 0.36 19.58
N ILE A 241 18.23 0.18 18.87
CA ILE A 241 16.93 0.75 19.15
C ILE A 241 16.20 -0.17 20.15
N GLU A 242 15.70 0.43 21.23
CA GLU A 242 14.88 -0.24 22.25
C GLU A 242 13.46 -0.47 21.74
N ASN A 243 12.89 0.57 21.12
CA ASN A 243 11.53 0.56 20.62
C ASN A 243 11.39 1.46 19.39
N VAL A 244 10.51 1.04 18.48
CA VAL A 244 10.17 1.73 17.23
C VAL A 244 8.68 1.58 16.95
N GLY A 245 7.98 2.69 16.76
CA GLY A 245 6.71 2.74 16.04
C GLY A 245 6.95 2.88 14.54
N TYR A 246 6.14 2.24 13.72
CA TYR A 246 6.20 2.34 12.27
C TYR A 246 4.82 2.45 11.64
N ASP A 247 4.76 3.10 10.48
CA ASP A 247 3.52 3.29 9.75
C ASP A 247 3.15 2.06 8.91
N ALA A 248 1.88 1.67 8.87
CA ALA A 248 1.43 0.50 8.11
C ALA A 248 1.57 0.66 6.58
N ILE A 249 1.78 1.88 6.07
CA ILE A 249 1.99 2.17 4.64
C ILE A 249 3.40 2.73 4.42
N GLU A 250 3.76 3.81 5.13
CA GLU A 250 5.04 4.48 4.96
C GLU A 250 6.21 3.78 5.68
N GLY A 251 5.94 2.86 6.60
CA GLY A 251 6.96 2.15 7.38
C GLY A 251 7.75 3.10 8.28
N LEU A 252 9.08 2.98 8.23
CA LEU A 252 10.02 3.85 8.94
C LEU A 252 10.14 5.24 8.32
N GLN A 253 9.65 5.45 7.09
CA GLN A 253 9.64 6.78 6.45
C GLN A 253 8.47 7.66 6.94
N SER A 254 8.18 7.63 8.24
CA SER A 254 6.98 8.24 8.82
C SER A 254 7.27 9.09 10.05
N PRO A 255 6.39 10.06 10.40
CA PRO A 255 6.45 10.79 11.67
C PRO A 255 6.41 9.88 12.88
N MET A 256 5.68 8.76 12.79
CA MET A 256 5.55 7.83 13.90
C MET A 256 6.91 7.23 14.30
N PHE A 257 7.74 6.87 13.32
CA PHE A 257 9.10 6.38 13.59
C PHE A 257 9.95 7.42 14.29
N ILE A 258 10.09 8.61 13.70
CA ILE A 258 10.96 9.66 14.24
C ILE A 258 10.53 10.08 15.65
N ARG A 259 9.22 10.05 15.94
CA ARG A 259 8.67 10.41 17.26
C ARG A 259 8.90 9.35 18.34
N THR A 260 8.93 8.08 17.96
CA THR A 260 8.89 6.97 18.91
C THR A 260 10.20 6.21 19.04
N VAL A 261 11.16 6.47 18.13
CA VAL A 261 12.46 5.82 18.18
C VAL A 261 13.18 6.15 19.49
N LYS A 262 13.45 5.11 20.27
CA LYS A 262 14.17 5.20 21.55
C LYS A 262 15.48 4.44 21.46
N LEU A 263 16.59 5.16 21.65
CA LEU A 263 17.93 4.56 21.63
C LEU A 263 18.25 3.97 23.02
N LYS A 264 18.88 2.79 23.07
CA LYS A 264 19.19 2.12 24.34
C LYS A 264 20.27 2.84 25.14
N ASP A 265 21.37 3.24 24.48
CA ASP A 265 22.46 3.99 25.12
C ASP A 265 22.02 5.41 25.54
N PHE A 266 20.99 5.97 24.90
CA PHE A 266 20.54 7.33 25.14
C PHE A 266 19.01 7.43 25.07
N PRO A 267 18.30 7.08 26.15
CA PRO A 267 16.84 7.01 26.13
C PRO A 267 16.16 8.37 25.84
N TRP A 268 16.88 9.49 25.83
CA TRP A 268 16.31 10.82 25.63
C TRP A 268 17.11 11.81 24.75
N ASN A 269 18.36 11.55 24.34
CA ASN A 269 19.22 12.52 23.61
C ASN A 269 20.44 11.89 22.87
N GLY A 270 20.26 10.79 22.13
CA GLY A 270 21.34 10.18 21.35
C GLY A 270 21.39 10.64 19.90
N TRP A 271 22.44 10.24 19.18
CA TRP A 271 22.53 10.45 17.73
C TRP A 271 21.85 9.28 17.01
N LEU A 272 20.78 9.57 16.27
CA LEU A 272 20.13 8.59 15.40
C LEU A 272 20.84 8.54 14.04
N ALA A 273 21.45 7.40 13.74
CA ALA A 273 22.08 7.16 12.43
C ALA A 273 21.17 6.32 11.54
N LEU A 274 20.68 6.90 10.44
CA LEU A 274 19.77 6.25 9.49
C LEU A 274 20.46 6.01 8.15
N GLY A 275 20.32 4.80 7.63
CA GLY A 275 20.62 4.48 6.23
C GLY A 275 19.40 4.75 5.35
N ILE A 276 19.62 5.26 4.14
CA ILE A 276 18.59 5.47 3.13
C ILE A 276 19.11 5.00 1.78
N ASP A 277 18.27 4.31 1.02
CA ASP A 277 18.61 3.71 -0.28
C ASP A 277 18.78 4.73 -1.42
N ALA A 278 18.27 5.95 -1.23
CA ALA A 278 18.20 6.97 -2.27
C ALA A 278 19.16 8.13 -1.99
N GLN A 279 19.95 8.51 -3.01
CA GLN A 279 20.64 9.80 -2.99
C GLN A 279 19.63 10.95 -2.99
N PRO A 280 19.84 12.01 -2.19
CA PRO A 280 19.02 13.22 -2.26
C PRO A 280 19.07 13.84 -3.66
N LYS A 281 17.90 14.01 -4.28
CA LYS A 281 17.72 14.60 -5.63
C LYS A 281 16.94 15.91 -5.59
N ALA A 282 16.09 16.12 -4.59
CA ALA A 282 15.29 17.31 -4.46
C ALA A 282 16.11 18.47 -3.84
N ALA A 283 15.83 19.70 -4.29
CA ALA A 283 16.38 20.89 -3.66
C ALA A 283 15.92 20.97 -2.20
N TRP A 284 16.80 21.46 -1.33
CA TRP A 284 16.51 21.67 0.09
C TRP A 284 15.70 22.98 0.24
N ASN A 285 14.39 22.91 -0.03
CA ASN A 285 13.47 24.05 0.02
C ASN A 285 12.14 23.64 0.67
N PRO A 286 11.70 24.28 1.77
CA PRO A 286 10.49 23.89 2.49
C PRO A 286 9.16 24.24 1.79
N ILE A 287 9.17 25.07 0.73
CA ILE A 287 7.93 25.51 0.03
C ILE A 287 7.61 24.62 -1.19
N GLY A 288 8.62 24.02 -1.82
CA GLY A 288 8.43 23.17 -3.01
C GLY A 288 9.58 22.20 -3.31
N GLY A 289 10.55 22.11 -2.41
CA GLY A 289 11.59 21.08 -2.39
C GLY A 289 11.25 19.98 -1.37
N MET A 290 12.20 19.10 -1.08
CA MET A 290 12.01 17.97 -0.13
C MET A 290 10.96 16.91 -0.54
N ASN A 291 10.63 16.80 -1.83
CA ASN A 291 9.63 15.85 -2.33
C ASN A 291 10.18 14.43 -2.57
N ASP A 292 11.49 14.23 -2.43
CA ASP A 292 12.11 12.91 -2.48
C ASP A 292 12.06 12.22 -1.11
N ARG A 293 12.49 10.95 -1.05
CA ARG A 293 12.46 10.15 0.18
C ARG A 293 13.25 10.78 1.32
N PHE A 294 14.47 11.25 1.02
CA PHE A 294 15.35 11.87 2.01
C PHE A 294 14.76 13.18 2.54
N GLY A 295 14.31 14.06 1.64
CA GLY A 295 13.71 15.34 1.95
C GLY A 295 12.47 15.19 2.80
N ARG A 296 11.58 14.25 2.48
CA ARG A 296 10.39 13.96 3.31
C ARG A 296 10.78 13.54 4.72
N LEU A 297 11.73 12.61 4.87
CA LEU A 297 12.19 12.16 6.18
C LEU A 297 12.83 13.28 7.00
N MET A 298 13.64 14.14 6.35
CA MET A 298 14.21 15.33 6.97
C MET A 298 13.13 16.33 7.39
N TRP A 299 12.13 16.57 6.54
CA TRP A 299 11.01 17.46 6.86
C TRP A 299 10.20 16.93 8.03
N ILE A 300 9.95 15.63 8.09
CA ILE A 300 9.30 14.97 9.21
C ILE A 300 10.08 15.18 10.51
N ALA A 301 11.41 15.07 10.46
CA ALA A 301 12.27 15.19 11.63
C ALA A 301 12.39 16.63 12.17
N VAL A 302 12.42 17.63 11.29
CA VAL A 302 12.60 19.04 11.68
C VAL A 302 11.26 19.76 11.86
N GLY A 303 10.24 19.40 11.08
CA GLY A 303 8.97 20.10 11.01
C GLY A 303 8.00 19.81 12.16
N ASP A 304 8.22 18.73 12.93
CA ASP A 304 7.37 18.27 14.04
C ASP A 304 5.85 18.38 13.71
N PRO A 305 5.33 17.54 12.81
CA PRO A 305 4.00 17.72 12.24
C PRO A 305 2.92 17.76 13.32
N ALA A 306 1.93 18.64 13.21
CA ALA A 306 0.88 18.77 14.22
C ALA A 306 0.02 17.50 14.37
N LEU A 307 -0.10 16.73 13.29
CA LEU A 307 -0.81 15.46 13.22
C LEU A 307 0.15 14.34 12.82
N VAL A 308 -0.06 13.15 13.37
CA VAL A 308 0.60 11.92 12.94
C VAL A 308 -0.43 10.89 12.50
N PRO A 309 -0.07 9.98 11.58
CA PRO A 309 -0.83 8.77 11.30
C PRO A 309 -1.31 8.06 12.58
N SER A 310 -2.60 7.75 12.67
CA SER A 310 -3.08 6.85 13.73
C SER A 310 -2.57 5.41 13.48
N PRO A 311 -2.05 4.70 14.51
CA PRO A 311 -1.59 3.33 14.33
C PRO A 311 -2.75 2.41 13.94
N TYR A 312 -2.63 1.69 12.81
CA TYR A 312 -3.65 0.74 12.33
C TYR A 312 -5.06 1.32 12.14
N GLU A 313 -5.22 2.64 12.21
CA GLU A 313 -6.47 3.34 11.95
C GLU A 313 -6.26 4.27 10.76
N ALA A 314 -7.31 4.47 9.97
CA ALA A 314 -7.19 5.12 8.68
C ALA A 314 -7.09 6.66 8.74
N GLY A 315 -7.04 7.24 9.95
CA GLY A 315 -7.11 8.67 10.20
C GLY A 315 -5.81 9.31 10.69
N TRP A 316 -5.98 10.42 11.41
CA TRP A 316 -4.92 11.26 11.96
C TRP A 316 -5.15 11.48 13.44
N MET A 317 -4.07 11.49 14.22
CA MET A 317 -4.09 11.83 15.64
C MET A 317 -3.18 13.02 15.92
N LEU A 318 -3.47 13.77 16.98
CA LEU A 318 -2.60 14.87 17.41
C LEU A 318 -1.23 14.37 17.84
N ASN A 319 -0.17 15.00 17.33
CA ASN A 319 1.22 14.68 17.71
C ASN A 319 1.56 15.12 19.15
N ARG A 320 0.77 16.02 19.71
CA ARG A 320 0.90 16.52 21.09
C ARG A 320 -0.44 16.39 21.79
N ILE A 321 -0.42 16.03 23.07
CA ILE A 321 -1.60 16.09 23.93
C ILE A 321 -2.09 17.54 23.90
N ALA A 322 -3.31 17.74 23.42
CA ALA A 322 -4.02 19.00 23.58
C ALA A 322 -5.10 18.77 24.63
N ASP A 323 -5.19 19.67 25.61
CA ASP A 323 -6.36 19.75 26.48
C ASP A 323 -7.54 20.23 25.63
N ILE A 324 -8.24 19.31 24.98
CA ILE A 324 -9.50 19.59 24.32
C ILE A 324 -10.59 19.46 25.39
N PRO A 325 -11.30 20.53 25.76
CA PRO A 325 -12.43 20.43 26.68
C PRO A 325 -13.46 19.44 26.12
N PRO A 326 -14.20 18.70 26.96
CA PRO A 326 -15.09 17.61 26.51
C PRO A 326 -16.27 18.00 25.60
N ASN A 327 -16.35 19.25 25.13
CA ASN A 327 -17.47 19.78 24.35
C ASN A 327 -16.95 20.57 23.13
N SER A 328 -16.66 19.81 22.08
CA SER A 328 -17.18 19.89 20.69
C SER A 328 -17.96 21.14 20.25
N PRO A 329 -17.95 21.50 18.96
CA PRO A 329 -18.33 20.61 17.85
C PRO A 329 -17.21 19.79 17.24
#